data_AF-A0A7S2DGZ6-F1
#
_entry.id   AF-A0A7S2DGZ6-F1
#
_cell.length_a   1.000
_cell.length_b   1.000
_cell.length_c   1.000
_cell.angle_alpha   90.00
_cell.angle_beta   90.00
_cell.angle_gamma   90.00
#
_symmetry.space_group_name_H-M   'P 1'
#
loop_
_entity.id
_entity.type
_entity.pdbx_description
1 polymer ?
#
loop_
_entity_poly.entity_id
_entity_poly.type
_entity_poly.pdbx_seq_one_letter_code
_entity_poly.pdbx_strand_id
1 'polypeptide(L)'
;YGGAPRTAQIDAIRRSQSDAHGIDVVIATPGRLQDLLQAEALTLGDVSLFVMDEADRMLDMGFEPQISDIFKNYLLGGKTRRDLGQDLQVLFFTATWPKSVRQMASTFLLADAARLMIAQGDGQLTANKSVEQIFLEKADSEKDEALFKLLTTDSVDDNDKVLVFANTKRRVDYLTKMLWEEGIGVCGVHGDKSQDDRNRALKKFVAGETPVMIATDVASRGLDIKGVTHVVNFDSPRDVETYVHRIGRTGRAGKSGKSVTFYNHVYDADCAPALITIATQAGHPVPAFLEKAATSKGKKSWKQR
;
A
#
# COMPACT_ATOMS: atom_id res chain seq x y z
N TYR A 1 0.40 7.38 -15.25
CA TYR A 1 -0.55 7.25 -14.11
C TYR A 1 -0.98 8.63 -13.61
N GLY A 2 -1.91 8.72 -12.63
CA GLY A 2 -2.38 9.97 -12.04
C GLY A 2 -1.26 10.84 -11.44
N GLY A 3 -1.48 12.14 -11.25
CA GLY A 3 -0.47 13.07 -10.71
C GLY A 3 0.50 13.69 -11.73
N ALA A 4 0.49 13.21 -12.97
CA ALA A 4 1.12 13.88 -14.11
C ALA A 4 0.07 14.51 -15.06
N PRO A 5 0.39 15.59 -15.79
CA PRO A 5 -0.53 16.24 -16.72
C PRO A 5 -1.04 15.27 -17.79
N ARG A 6 -2.36 15.24 -18.01
CA ARG A 6 -3.00 14.35 -18.99
C ARG A 6 -2.51 14.64 -20.41
N THR A 7 -2.45 15.91 -20.80
CA THR A 7 -2.03 16.33 -22.15
C THR A 7 -0.62 15.84 -22.46
N ALA A 8 0.32 16.02 -21.53
CA ALA A 8 1.71 15.56 -21.70
C ALA A 8 1.81 14.04 -21.90
N GLN A 9 0.93 13.24 -21.28
CA GLN A 9 0.89 11.79 -21.48
C GLN A 9 0.36 11.43 -22.87
N ILE A 10 -0.71 12.09 -23.35
CA ILE A 10 -1.25 11.88 -24.69
C ILE A 10 -0.19 12.24 -25.75
N ASP A 11 0.50 13.37 -25.57
CA ASP A 11 1.56 13.80 -26.48
C ASP A 11 2.77 12.86 -26.48
N ALA A 12 3.11 12.27 -25.33
CA ALA A 12 4.13 11.23 -25.25
C ALA A 12 3.70 9.95 -26.01
N ILE A 13 2.46 9.50 -25.82
CA ILE A 13 1.92 8.31 -26.50
C ILE A 13 1.91 8.51 -28.02
N ARG A 14 1.42 9.66 -28.50
CA ARG A 14 1.38 9.99 -29.93
C ARG A 14 2.76 10.03 -30.56
N ARG A 15 3.75 10.59 -29.86
CA ARG A 15 5.15 10.58 -30.31
C ARG A 15 5.68 9.16 -30.42
N SER A 16 5.49 8.33 -29.40
CA SER A 16 5.92 6.92 -29.43
C SER A 16 5.25 6.09 -30.53
N GLN A 17 4.01 6.43 -30.92
CA GLN A 17 3.33 5.79 -32.06
C GLN A 17 3.86 6.29 -33.42
N SER A 18 4.39 7.51 -33.48
CA SER A 18 4.92 8.12 -34.72
C SER A 18 6.34 7.66 -35.01
N ASP A 19 7.13 7.45 -33.96
CA ASP A 19 8.41 6.77 -34.06
C ASP A 19 8.11 5.28 -34.29
N ALA A 20 8.73 4.64 -35.30
CA ALA A 20 8.39 3.29 -35.78
C ALA A 20 8.48 2.13 -34.75
N HIS A 21 8.70 2.43 -33.46
CA HIS A 21 8.88 1.50 -32.36
C HIS A 21 7.60 1.28 -31.53
N GLY A 22 6.57 2.13 -31.64
CA GLY A 22 5.32 1.93 -30.90
C GLY A 22 5.50 1.94 -29.37
N ILE A 23 4.58 1.29 -28.64
CA ILE A 23 4.66 1.13 -27.18
C ILE A 23 4.51 -0.37 -26.84
N ASP A 24 5.56 -0.96 -26.30
CA ASP A 24 5.55 -2.38 -25.90
C ASP A 24 4.93 -2.61 -24.52
N VAL A 25 5.10 -1.66 -23.59
CA VAL A 25 4.68 -1.81 -22.18
C VAL A 25 4.01 -0.54 -21.67
N VAL A 26 2.81 -0.70 -21.09
CA VAL A 26 2.08 0.37 -20.42
C VAL A 26 1.89 0.03 -18.95
N ILE A 27 2.36 0.91 -18.07
CA ILE A 27 2.10 0.84 -16.62
C ILE A 27 1.15 1.96 -16.24
N ALA A 28 -0.04 1.61 -15.74
CA ALA A 28 -1.08 2.58 -15.45
C ALA A 28 -1.93 2.22 -14.23
N THR A 29 -2.43 3.26 -13.56
CA THR A 29 -3.49 3.16 -12.56
C THR A 29 -4.85 3.11 -13.26
N PRO A 30 -5.85 2.34 -12.77
CA PRO A 30 -7.11 2.08 -13.47
C PRO A 30 -7.79 3.34 -14.02
N GLY A 31 -8.01 4.36 -13.17
CA GLY A 31 -8.67 5.60 -13.61
C GLY A 31 -7.94 6.31 -14.76
N ARG A 32 -6.61 6.50 -14.65
CA ARG A 32 -5.84 7.15 -15.73
C ARG A 32 -5.80 6.31 -17.01
N LEU A 33 -5.77 4.98 -16.91
CA LEU A 33 -5.82 4.12 -18.08
C LEU A 33 -7.15 4.29 -18.81
N GLN A 34 -8.26 4.23 -18.06
CA GLN A 34 -9.60 4.43 -18.61
C GLN A 34 -9.74 5.82 -19.27
N ASP A 35 -9.24 6.89 -18.63
CA ASP A 35 -9.24 8.24 -19.21
C ASP A 35 -8.51 8.33 -20.56
N LEU A 36 -7.43 7.56 -20.73
CA LEU A 36 -6.62 7.54 -21.97
C LEU A 36 -7.29 6.69 -23.06
N LEU A 37 -7.95 5.60 -22.67
CA LEU A 37 -8.71 4.74 -23.58
C LEU A 37 -9.97 5.44 -24.10
N GLN A 38 -10.71 6.12 -23.21
CA GLN A 38 -11.88 6.94 -23.59
C GLN A 38 -11.52 8.12 -24.50
N ALA A 39 -10.28 8.60 -24.40
CA ALA A 39 -9.75 9.65 -25.26
C ALA A 39 -9.26 9.15 -26.62
N GLU A 40 -9.34 7.83 -26.86
CA GLU A 40 -8.76 7.15 -28.01
C GLU A 40 -7.25 7.45 -28.17
N ALA A 41 -6.58 7.83 -27.09
CA ALA A 41 -5.14 8.10 -27.11
C ALA A 41 -4.32 6.82 -27.08
N LEU A 42 -4.90 5.72 -26.59
CA LEU A 42 -4.30 4.40 -26.48
C LEU A 42 -5.35 3.34 -26.87
N THR A 43 -4.92 2.21 -27.42
CA THR A 43 -5.74 1.02 -27.64
C THR A 43 -5.08 -0.19 -27.00
N LEU A 44 -5.85 -1.24 -26.69
CA LEU A 44 -5.35 -2.47 -26.08
C LEU A 44 -5.47 -3.69 -27.01
N GLY A 45 -5.72 -3.48 -28.31
CA GLY A 45 -6.03 -4.56 -29.25
C GLY A 45 -4.93 -5.61 -29.43
N ASP A 46 -3.67 -5.19 -29.30
CA ASP A 46 -2.50 -6.05 -29.47
C ASP A 46 -1.89 -6.54 -28.15
N VAL A 47 -2.58 -6.31 -27.02
CA VAL A 47 -2.08 -6.71 -25.70
C VAL A 47 -2.23 -8.22 -25.53
N SER A 48 -1.09 -8.90 -25.41
CA SER A 48 -1.01 -10.35 -25.12
C SER A 48 -0.73 -10.66 -23.65
N LEU A 49 -0.41 -9.67 -22.83
CA LEU A 49 -0.17 -9.82 -21.39
C LEU A 49 -0.87 -8.72 -20.60
N PHE A 50 -1.78 -9.10 -19.71
CA PHE A 50 -2.47 -8.19 -18.79
C PHE A 50 -2.16 -8.54 -17.34
N VAL A 51 -1.58 -7.59 -16.61
CA VAL A 51 -1.14 -7.78 -15.22
C VAL A 51 -1.98 -6.91 -14.29
N MET A 52 -2.59 -7.54 -13.29
CA MET A 52 -3.19 -6.86 -12.15
C MET A 52 -2.31 -7.07 -10.93
N ASP A 53 -1.72 -5.98 -10.43
CA ASP A 53 -0.92 -5.97 -9.21
C ASP A 53 -1.68 -5.31 -8.05
N GLU A 54 -1.49 -5.82 -6.83
CA GLU A 54 -2.25 -5.45 -5.63
C GLU A 54 -3.78 -5.41 -5.86
N ALA A 55 -4.36 -6.47 -6.45
CA ALA A 55 -5.76 -6.48 -6.88
C ALA A 55 -6.78 -6.32 -5.74
N ASP A 56 -6.50 -6.88 -4.57
CA ASP A 56 -7.29 -6.62 -3.35
C ASP A 56 -7.36 -5.13 -3.01
N ARG A 57 -6.27 -4.39 -3.20
CA ARG A 57 -6.25 -2.95 -2.96
C ARG A 57 -7.00 -2.15 -4.00
N MET A 58 -6.97 -2.59 -5.23
CA MET A 58 -7.79 -1.97 -6.26
C MET A 58 -9.28 -2.14 -5.95
N LEU A 59 -9.70 -3.27 -5.37
CA LEU A 59 -11.07 -3.45 -4.86
C LEU A 59 -11.37 -2.52 -3.68
N ASP A 60 -10.48 -2.43 -2.70
CA ASP A 60 -10.65 -1.56 -1.54
C ASP A 60 -10.84 -0.09 -1.94
N MET A 61 -10.16 0.33 -3.00
CA MET A 61 -10.25 1.69 -3.56
C MET A 61 -11.50 1.88 -4.44
N GLY A 62 -12.31 0.84 -4.65
CA GLY A 62 -13.51 0.89 -5.48
C GLY A 62 -13.22 0.92 -6.97
N PHE A 63 -12.05 0.46 -7.42
CA PHE A 63 -11.68 0.43 -8.84
C PHE A 63 -12.22 -0.78 -9.62
N GLU A 64 -12.98 -1.67 -8.98
CA GLU A 64 -13.57 -2.84 -9.64
C GLU A 64 -14.35 -2.48 -10.93
N PRO A 65 -15.22 -1.45 -10.94
CA PRO A 65 -15.97 -1.13 -12.14
C PRO A 65 -15.06 -0.67 -13.29
N GLN A 66 -14.06 0.15 -13.00
CA GLN A 66 -13.10 0.66 -13.99
C GLN A 66 -12.24 -0.46 -14.56
N ILE A 67 -11.74 -1.37 -13.72
CA ILE A 67 -10.91 -2.50 -14.18
C ILE A 67 -11.75 -3.46 -15.02
N SER A 68 -12.98 -3.73 -14.61
CA SER A 68 -13.91 -4.57 -15.36
C SER A 68 -14.25 -3.97 -16.73
N ASP A 69 -14.44 -2.65 -16.79
CA ASP A 69 -14.69 -1.92 -18.04
C ASP A 69 -13.49 -1.97 -18.98
N ILE A 70 -12.29 -1.64 -18.49
CA ILE A 70 -11.03 -1.74 -19.25
C ILE A 70 -10.87 -3.15 -19.85
N PHE A 71 -11.06 -4.17 -19.02
CA PHE A 71 -10.87 -5.55 -19.47
C PHE A 71 -11.95 -5.99 -20.47
N LYS A 72 -13.23 -5.81 -20.16
CA LYS A 72 -14.32 -6.33 -21.01
C LYS A 72 -14.48 -5.54 -22.30
N ASN A 73 -14.39 -4.21 -22.23
CA ASN A 73 -14.76 -3.36 -23.35
C ASN A 73 -13.55 -2.95 -24.20
N TYR A 74 -12.39 -2.69 -23.58
CA TYR A 74 -11.22 -2.21 -24.32
C TYR A 74 -10.22 -3.31 -24.66
N LEU A 75 -10.02 -4.29 -23.77
CA LEU A 75 -9.09 -5.40 -24.00
C LEU A 75 -9.75 -6.54 -24.77
N LEU A 76 -10.90 -7.03 -24.29
CA LEU A 76 -11.60 -8.13 -24.98
C LEU A 76 -12.34 -7.68 -26.23
N GLY A 77 -12.79 -6.42 -26.30
CA GLY A 77 -13.43 -5.85 -27.50
C GLY A 77 -14.67 -6.64 -27.97
N GLY A 78 -15.48 -7.14 -27.04
CA GLY A 78 -16.65 -7.97 -27.33
C GLY A 78 -16.39 -9.47 -27.46
N LYS A 79 -15.13 -9.91 -27.39
CA LYS A 79 -14.76 -11.33 -27.26
C LYS A 79 -14.92 -11.79 -25.82
N THR A 80 -15.01 -13.10 -25.61
CA THR A 80 -14.90 -13.71 -24.28
C THR A 80 -13.45 -14.01 -23.94
N ARG A 81 -13.16 -14.19 -22.65
CA ARG A 81 -11.83 -14.61 -22.19
C ARG A 81 -11.40 -15.95 -22.80
N ARG A 82 -12.36 -16.83 -23.12
CA ARG A 82 -12.11 -18.12 -23.78
C ARG A 82 -11.78 -17.97 -25.26
N ASP A 83 -12.38 -16.99 -25.94
CA ASP A 83 -12.13 -16.75 -27.36
C ASP A 83 -10.69 -16.31 -27.61
N LEU A 84 -10.08 -15.57 -26.67
CA LEU A 84 -8.67 -15.21 -26.73
C LEU A 84 -7.73 -16.33 -26.28
N GLY A 85 -8.23 -17.39 -25.64
CA GLY A 85 -7.44 -18.57 -25.26
C GLY A 85 -6.05 -18.24 -24.69
N GLN A 86 -5.01 -18.65 -25.43
CA GLN A 86 -3.60 -18.45 -25.11
C GLN A 86 -3.02 -17.13 -25.67
N ASP A 87 -3.74 -16.42 -26.53
CA ASP A 87 -3.29 -15.14 -27.11
C ASP A 87 -3.23 -14.01 -26.07
N LEU A 88 -3.97 -14.17 -24.97
CA LEU A 88 -3.92 -13.29 -23.81
C LEU A 88 -3.54 -14.07 -22.55
N GLN A 89 -2.41 -13.75 -21.94
CA GLN A 89 -2.04 -14.17 -20.59
C GLN A 89 -2.51 -13.13 -19.57
N VAL A 90 -3.12 -13.59 -18.47
CA VAL A 90 -3.54 -12.71 -17.37
C VAL A 90 -2.82 -13.13 -16.10
N LEU A 91 -2.11 -12.19 -15.48
CA LEU A 91 -1.46 -12.37 -14.18
C LEU A 91 -2.23 -11.58 -13.13
N PHE A 92 -2.62 -12.23 -12.03
CA PHE A 92 -3.39 -11.63 -10.94
C PHE A 92 -2.60 -11.78 -9.63
N PHE A 93 -2.03 -10.68 -9.16
CA PHE A 93 -1.27 -10.63 -7.92
C PHE A 93 -2.09 -9.94 -6.83
N THR A 94 -2.14 -10.57 -5.66
CA THR A 94 -2.90 -10.10 -4.50
C THR A 94 -2.29 -10.68 -3.22
N ALA A 95 -2.29 -9.90 -2.15
CA ALA A 95 -1.82 -10.38 -0.85
C ALA A 95 -2.89 -11.20 -0.12
N THR A 96 -4.16 -10.92 -0.41
CA THR A 96 -5.32 -11.55 0.24
C THR A 96 -6.18 -12.33 -0.74
N TRP A 97 -6.98 -13.27 -0.23
CA TRP A 97 -7.92 -14.07 -1.03
C TRP A 97 -9.33 -14.19 -0.45
N PRO A 98 -9.99 -13.08 -0.05
CA PRO A 98 -11.38 -13.06 0.39
C PRO A 98 -12.35 -13.38 -0.77
N LYS A 99 -13.63 -13.58 -0.44
CA LYS A 99 -14.68 -13.91 -1.42
C LYS A 99 -14.81 -12.83 -2.52
N SER A 100 -14.66 -11.56 -2.15
CA SER A 100 -14.68 -10.40 -3.06
C SER A 100 -13.56 -10.49 -4.10
N VAL A 101 -12.32 -10.72 -3.68
CA VAL A 101 -11.16 -10.92 -4.57
C VAL A 101 -11.34 -12.16 -5.45
N ARG A 102 -11.89 -13.26 -4.92
CA ARG A 102 -12.21 -14.46 -5.73
C ARG A 102 -13.22 -14.17 -6.82
N GLN A 103 -14.27 -13.43 -6.49
CA GLN A 103 -15.30 -13.04 -7.44
C GLN A 103 -14.73 -12.13 -8.53
N MET A 104 -13.90 -11.16 -8.14
CA MET A 104 -13.14 -10.34 -9.08
C MET A 104 -12.29 -11.22 -9.99
N ALA A 105 -11.41 -12.05 -9.44
CA ALA A 105 -10.51 -12.92 -10.19
C ALA A 105 -11.24 -13.81 -11.20
N SER A 106 -12.43 -14.32 -10.86
CA SER A 106 -13.26 -15.14 -11.77
C SER A 106 -13.75 -14.40 -13.02
N THR A 107 -13.71 -13.06 -13.01
CA THR A 107 -14.06 -12.21 -14.16
C THR A 107 -12.91 -12.14 -15.17
N PHE A 108 -11.65 -12.30 -14.73
CA PHE A 108 -10.45 -12.06 -15.54
C PHE A 108 -9.68 -13.34 -15.89
N LEU A 109 -9.64 -14.29 -14.96
CA LEU A 109 -8.87 -15.52 -15.07
C LEU A 109 -9.71 -16.63 -15.72
N LEU A 110 -9.01 -17.54 -16.41
CA LEU A 110 -9.61 -18.81 -16.84
C LEU A 110 -9.83 -19.73 -15.63
N ALA A 111 -10.76 -20.67 -15.75
CA ALA A 111 -11.13 -21.58 -14.67
C ALA A 111 -9.98 -22.50 -14.23
N ASP A 112 -9.04 -22.78 -15.13
CA ASP A 112 -7.85 -23.60 -14.94
C ASP A 112 -6.58 -22.79 -14.66
N ALA A 113 -6.70 -21.49 -14.35
CA ALA A 113 -5.55 -20.64 -14.04
C ALA A 113 -4.74 -21.21 -12.86
N ALA A 114 -3.44 -21.38 -13.08
CA ALA A 114 -2.51 -21.86 -12.05
C ALA A 114 -2.47 -20.88 -10.88
N ARG A 115 -2.58 -21.41 -9.65
CA ARG A 115 -2.56 -20.62 -8.42
C ARG A 115 -1.30 -20.94 -7.63
N LEU A 116 -0.44 -19.94 -7.45
CA LEU A 116 0.76 -20.01 -6.62
C LEU A 116 0.54 -19.19 -5.36
N MET A 117 0.68 -19.82 -4.18
CA MET A 117 0.53 -19.17 -2.88
C MET A 117 1.84 -19.25 -2.11
N ILE A 118 2.40 -18.10 -1.77
CA ILE A 118 3.62 -17.98 -0.97
C ILE A 118 3.21 -17.70 0.48
N ALA A 119 2.68 -18.70 1.18
CA ALA A 119 2.35 -18.62 2.61
C ALA A 119 2.44 -20.01 3.26
N GLN A 120 2.79 -20.05 4.55
CA GLN A 120 2.51 -21.23 5.38
C GLN A 120 1.07 -21.14 5.88
N GLY A 121 0.14 -21.90 5.27
CA GLY A 121 -1.24 -22.03 5.74
C GLY A 121 -2.33 -21.69 4.73
N ASP A 122 -3.55 -21.52 5.24
CA ASP A 122 -4.85 -21.43 4.56
C ASP A 122 -5.17 -20.06 3.92
N GLY A 123 -4.15 -19.24 3.65
CA GLY A 123 -4.31 -17.95 2.97
C GLY A 123 -4.73 -16.79 3.89
N GLN A 124 -4.52 -16.91 5.20
CA GLN A 124 -4.59 -15.77 6.12
C GLN A 124 -3.33 -14.89 6.00
N LEU A 125 -3.52 -13.57 6.05
CA LEU A 125 -2.43 -12.60 6.18
C LEU A 125 -1.64 -12.92 7.44
N THR A 126 -0.43 -13.43 7.27
CA THR A 126 0.52 -13.62 8.36
C THR A 126 1.48 -12.44 8.35
N ALA A 127 1.66 -11.78 9.50
CA ALA A 127 2.73 -10.79 9.61
C ALA A 127 4.08 -11.47 9.43
N ASN A 128 5.00 -10.75 8.81
CA ASN A 128 6.36 -11.20 8.66
C ASN A 128 7.00 -11.35 10.05
N LYS A 129 7.40 -12.58 10.41
CA LYS A 129 8.07 -12.90 11.68
C LYS A 129 9.39 -12.16 11.88
N SER A 130 9.98 -11.61 10.82
CA SER A 130 11.20 -10.79 10.92
C SER A 130 10.95 -9.35 11.36
N VAL A 131 9.68 -8.94 11.52
CA VAL A 131 9.32 -7.59 11.95
C VAL A 131 8.88 -7.62 13.42
N GLU A 132 9.73 -7.11 14.31
CA GLU A 132 9.39 -6.88 15.71
C GLU A 132 8.23 -5.89 15.81
N GLN A 133 7.20 -6.23 16.59
CA GLN A 133 5.99 -5.42 16.74
C GLN A 133 5.89 -4.88 18.16
N ILE A 134 5.90 -3.56 18.30
CA ILE A 134 5.81 -2.83 19.56
C ILE A 134 4.52 -2.01 19.54
N PHE A 135 3.69 -2.16 20.57
CA PHE A 135 2.47 -1.36 20.73
C PHE A 135 2.61 -0.44 21.94
N LEU A 136 2.32 0.85 21.75
CA LEU A 136 2.36 1.85 22.81
C LEU A 136 0.97 2.47 22.95
N GLU A 137 0.36 2.35 24.14
CA GLU A 137 -0.87 3.05 24.45
C GLU A 137 -0.59 4.55 24.61
N LYS A 138 -1.20 5.37 23.75
CA LYS A 138 -1.02 6.83 23.72
C LYS A 138 -2.33 7.54 23.38
N ALA A 139 -2.70 8.51 24.22
CA ALA A 139 -3.70 9.50 23.86
C ALA A 139 -3.19 10.38 22.71
N ASP A 140 -4.08 10.99 21.93
CA ASP A 140 -3.66 11.78 20.75
C ASP A 140 -2.72 12.94 21.11
N SER A 141 -2.92 13.54 22.30
CA SER A 141 -2.07 14.60 22.85
C SER A 141 -0.66 14.16 23.23
N GLU A 142 -0.41 12.86 23.39
CA GLU A 142 0.89 12.32 23.79
C GLU A 142 1.70 11.79 22.61
N LYS A 143 1.06 11.61 21.44
CA LYS A 143 1.69 10.95 20.29
C LYS A 143 2.80 11.77 19.68
N ASP A 144 2.67 13.09 19.65
CA ASP A 144 3.68 13.98 19.05
C ASP A 144 5.00 13.91 19.84
N GLU A 145 4.93 14.03 21.17
CA GLU A 145 6.08 13.89 22.07
C GLU A 145 6.66 12.46 22.02
N ALA A 146 5.79 11.44 21.98
CA ALA A 146 6.22 10.05 21.87
C ALA A 146 6.95 9.77 20.55
N LEU A 147 6.49 10.35 19.44
CA LEU A 147 7.17 10.25 18.14
C LEU A 147 8.54 10.91 18.21
N PHE A 148 8.61 12.14 18.72
CA PHE A 148 9.87 12.86 18.83
C PHE A 148 10.89 12.10 19.69
N LYS A 149 10.48 11.59 20.86
CA LYS A 149 11.33 10.77 21.73
C LYS A 149 11.80 9.50 21.03
N LEU A 150 10.91 8.80 20.33
CA LEU A 150 11.28 7.60 19.57
C LEU A 150 12.35 7.88 18.53
N LEU A 151 12.26 9.02 17.84
CA LEU A 151 13.20 9.43 16.80
C LEU A 151 14.53 9.98 17.32
N THR A 152 14.61 10.37 18.60
CA THR A 152 15.78 11.06 19.19
C THR A 152 16.49 10.28 20.28
N THR A 153 15.91 9.17 20.73
CA THR A 153 16.55 8.25 21.70
C THR A 153 17.35 7.19 20.93
N ASP A 154 18.23 6.43 21.63
CA ASP A 154 19.01 5.27 21.14
C ASP A 154 18.18 4.12 20.50
N SER A 155 16.88 4.35 20.24
CA SER A 155 16.00 3.45 19.53
C SER A 155 16.13 3.55 18.00
N VAL A 156 16.69 4.65 17.50
CA VAL A 156 16.91 4.93 16.07
C VAL A 156 18.33 5.46 15.89
N ASP A 157 19.16 4.73 15.13
CA ASP A 157 20.53 5.13 14.81
C ASP A 157 20.56 6.13 13.64
N ASP A 158 21.67 6.86 13.46
CA ASP A 158 21.84 7.81 12.33
C ASP A 158 21.67 7.18 10.94
N ASN A 159 21.89 5.86 10.83
CA ASN A 159 21.74 5.12 9.57
C ASN A 159 20.33 4.55 9.36
N ASP A 160 19.45 4.69 10.35
CA ASP A 160 18.09 4.17 10.26
C ASP A 160 17.20 5.04 9.38
N LYS A 161 16.24 4.35 8.75
CA LYS A 161 15.24 4.96 7.89
C LYS A 161 13.87 4.65 8.45
N VAL A 162 13.19 5.70 8.91
CA VAL A 162 11.92 5.59 9.63
C VAL A 162 10.78 6.03 8.71
N LEU A 163 9.85 5.11 8.44
CA LEU A 163 8.63 5.38 7.70
C LEU A 163 7.46 5.53 8.67
N VAL A 164 6.94 6.75 8.80
CA VAL A 164 5.83 7.11 9.68
C VAL A 164 4.53 7.17 8.88
N PHE A 165 3.50 6.44 9.32
CA PHE A 165 2.19 6.45 8.71
C PHE A 165 1.20 7.30 9.51
N ALA A 166 0.57 8.26 8.83
CA ALA A 166 -0.54 9.04 9.33
C ALA A 166 -1.76 8.90 8.40
N ASN A 167 -2.96 8.93 8.98
CA ASN A 167 -4.19 8.62 8.24
C ASN A 167 -4.66 9.77 7.34
N THR A 168 -4.18 11.01 7.55
CA THR A 168 -4.64 12.18 6.78
C THR A 168 -3.49 13.03 6.26
N LYS A 169 -3.69 13.64 5.08
CA LYS A 169 -2.72 14.57 4.47
C LYS A 169 -2.36 15.76 5.38
N ARG A 170 -3.35 16.30 6.10
CA ARG A 170 -3.15 17.40 7.06
C ARG A 170 -2.21 16.98 8.19
N ARG A 171 -2.36 15.75 8.69
CA ARG A 171 -1.48 15.22 9.74
C ARG A 171 -0.07 14.95 9.22
N VAL A 172 0.07 14.48 7.98
CA VAL A 172 1.39 14.37 7.32
C VAL A 172 2.09 15.73 7.25
N ASP A 173 1.42 16.77 6.74
CA ASP A 173 2.02 18.10 6.64
C ASP A 173 2.36 18.69 8.02
N TYR A 174 1.46 18.54 9.01
CA TYR A 174 1.70 18.98 10.38
C TYR A 174 2.93 18.32 11.01
N LEU A 175 3.00 16.99 11.01
CA LEU A 175 4.11 16.26 11.60
C LEU A 175 5.43 16.53 10.87
N THR A 176 5.39 16.70 9.54
CA THR A 176 6.57 17.04 8.74
C THR A 176 7.10 18.41 9.16
N LYS A 177 6.22 19.40 9.34
CA LYS A 177 6.61 20.73 9.80
C LYS A 177 7.17 20.69 11.22
N MET A 178 6.47 20.02 12.14
CA MET A 178 6.88 19.92 13.54
C MET A 178 8.28 19.30 13.68
N LEU A 179 8.53 18.14 13.06
CA LEU A 179 9.83 17.49 13.13
C LEU A 179 10.94 18.30 12.45
N TRP A 180 10.62 19.01 11.37
CA TRP A 180 11.58 19.89 10.70
C TRP A 180 11.98 21.10 11.57
N GLU A 181 11.02 21.69 12.29
CA GLU A 181 11.28 22.78 13.25
C GLU A 181 12.15 22.33 14.42
N GLU A 182 12.04 21.07 14.84
CA GLU A 182 12.91 20.42 15.83
C GLU A 182 14.27 19.96 15.26
N GLY A 183 14.57 20.27 13.99
CA GLY A 183 15.86 19.98 13.36
C GLY A 183 16.02 18.57 12.80
N ILE A 184 14.96 17.76 12.75
CA ILE A 184 15.00 16.40 12.20
C ILE A 184 14.86 16.45 10.68
N GLY A 185 15.74 15.73 9.98
CA GLY A 185 15.66 15.55 8.53
C GLY A 185 14.42 14.74 8.14
N VAL A 186 13.36 15.42 7.71
CA VAL A 186 12.05 14.81 7.44
C VAL A 186 11.49 15.21 6.08
N CYS A 187 10.73 14.31 5.45
CA CYS A 187 9.94 14.60 4.26
C CYS A 187 8.51 14.04 4.36
N GLY A 188 7.54 14.70 3.72
CA GLY A 188 6.13 14.31 3.73
C GLY A 188 5.61 13.90 2.36
N VAL A 189 4.88 12.78 2.27
CA VAL A 189 4.32 12.24 1.02
C VAL A 189 2.82 11.95 1.19
N HIS A 190 1.96 12.65 0.45
CA HIS A 190 0.51 12.42 0.45
C HIS A 190 -0.10 12.71 -0.94
N GLY A 191 -1.40 12.43 -1.12
CA GLY A 191 -2.09 12.52 -2.42
C GLY A 191 -2.11 13.90 -3.08
N ASP A 192 -2.13 14.99 -2.30
CA ASP A 192 -2.06 16.36 -2.84
C ASP A 192 -0.64 16.81 -3.28
N LYS A 193 0.43 16.04 -2.98
CA LYS A 193 1.78 16.38 -3.47
C LYS A 193 1.86 16.04 -4.96
N SER A 194 2.55 16.88 -5.74
CA SER A 194 2.83 16.57 -7.14
C SER A 194 3.71 15.32 -7.26
N GLN A 195 3.66 14.63 -8.41
CA GLN A 195 4.49 13.44 -8.58
C GLN A 195 6.00 13.76 -8.49
N ASP A 196 6.41 14.93 -8.95
CA ASP A 196 7.80 15.39 -8.86
C ASP A 196 8.23 15.63 -7.42
N ASP A 197 7.34 16.20 -6.59
CA ASP A 197 7.60 16.36 -5.15
C ASP A 197 7.71 15.01 -4.45
N ARG A 198 6.82 14.06 -4.77
CA ARG A 198 6.87 12.69 -4.23
C ARG A 198 8.18 11.99 -4.62
N ASN A 199 8.58 12.08 -5.88
CA ASN A 199 9.84 11.51 -6.37
C ASN A 199 11.05 12.15 -5.70
N ARG A 200 11.05 13.48 -5.51
CA ARG A 200 12.12 14.20 -4.84
C ARG A 200 12.23 13.82 -3.36
N ALA A 201 11.11 13.75 -2.65
CA ALA A 201 11.06 13.28 -1.25
C ALA A 201 11.59 11.85 -1.12
N LEU A 202 11.16 10.93 -1.99
CA LEU A 202 11.63 9.54 -1.98
C LEU A 202 13.14 9.45 -2.25
N LYS A 203 13.67 10.23 -3.21
CA LYS A 203 15.11 10.26 -3.50
C LYS A 203 15.92 10.70 -2.27
N LYS A 204 15.50 11.76 -1.59
CA LYS A 204 16.15 12.25 -0.36
C LYS A 204 16.13 11.22 0.76
N PHE A 205 15.00 10.56 0.96
CA PHE A 205 14.85 9.50 1.96
C PHE A 205 15.74 8.28 1.66
N VAL A 206 15.74 7.81 0.41
CA VAL A 206 16.58 6.69 -0.02
C VAL A 206 18.07 7.03 0.10
N ALA A 207 18.45 8.27 -0.19
CA ALA A 207 19.82 8.78 -0.01
C ALA A 207 20.23 8.98 1.46
N GLY A 208 19.27 9.00 2.40
CA GLY A 208 19.52 9.27 3.82
C GLY A 208 19.58 10.75 4.19
N GLU A 209 19.36 11.67 3.24
CA GLU A 209 19.32 13.12 3.51
C GLU A 209 18.14 13.50 4.43
N THR A 210 17.04 12.74 4.33
CA THR A 210 15.90 12.83 5.24
C THR A 210 15.63 11.44 5.82
N PRO A 211 16.18 11.09 7.00
CA PRO A 211 16.01 9.77 7.60
C PRO A 211 14.55 9.44 7.97
N VAL A 212 13.68 10.46 8.06
CA VAL A 212 12.25 10.27 8.36
C VAL A 212 11.39 10.60 7.14
N MET A 213 10.48 9.70 6.79
CA MET A 213 9.42 9.95 5.82
C MET A 213 8.07 9.77 6.48
N ILE A 214 7.19 10.76 6.35
CA ILE A 214 5.80 10.68 6.81
C ILE A 214 4.89 10.51 5.60
N ALA A 215 4.03 9.50 5.61
CA ALA A 215 3.17 9.21 4.47
C ALA A 215 1.74 8.79 4.87
N THR A 216 0.80 8.99 3.94
CA THR A 216 -0.49 8.30 3.98
C THR A 216 -0.42 6.95 3.27
N ASP A 217 -1.37 6.06 3.57
CA ASP A 217 -1.47 4.75 2.89
C ASP A 217 -1.55 4.88 1.37
N VAL A 218 -2.36 5.82 0.87
CA VAL A 218 -2.56 6.01 -0.57
C VAL A 218 -1.26 6.46 -1.25
N ALA A 219 -0.48 7.31 -0.60
CA ALA A 219 0.68 7.93 -1.24
C ALA A 219 1.97 7.10 -1.12
N SER A 220 2.02 6.13 -0.20
CA SER A 220 3.11 5.17 -0.05
C SER A 220 2.95 3.91 -0.90
N ARG A 221 1.73 3.63 -1.39
CA ARG A 221 1.46 2.52 -2.33
C ARG A 221 2.24 2.70 -3.63
N GLY A 222 2.80 1.60 -4.14
CA GLY A 222 3.62 1.59 -5.35
C GLY A 222 4.99 2.29 -5.24
N LEU A 223 5.33 2.86 -4.07
CA LEU A 223 6.70 3.31 -3.83
C LEU A 223 7.54 2.11 -3.37
N ASP A 224 8.57 1.78 -4.15
CA ASP A 224 9.61 0.83 -3.74
C ASP A 224 10.58 1.54 -2.77
N ILE A 225 10.18 1.60 -1.49
CA ILE A 225 10.96 2.23 -0.43
C ILE A 225 11.93 1.19 0.13
N LYS A 226 13.15 1.15 -0.42
CA LYS A 226 14.20 0.23 0.03
C LYS A 226 14.87 0.72 1.31
N GLY A 227 15.23 -0.23 2.17
CA GLY A 227 16.08 0.02 3.34
C GLY A 227 15.37 0.67 4.52
N VAL A 228 14.03 0.65 4.58
CA VAL A 228 13.29 1.04 5.78
C VAL A 228 13.65 0.06 6.91
N THR A 229 14.13 0.58 8.02
CA THR A 229 14.45 -0.21 9.22
C THR A 229 13.31 -0.17 10.23
N HIS A 230 12.65 1.00 10.32
CA HIS A 230 11.57 1.24 11.27
C HIS A 230 10.29 1.69 10.55
N VAL A 231 9.16 1.10 10.96
CA VAL A 231 7.82 1.56 10.58
C VAL A 231 7.12 2.09 11.82
N VAL A 232 6.61 3.32 11.77
CA VAL A 232 5.82 3.88 12.87
C VAL A 232 4.39 4.11 12.41
N ASN A 233 3.44 3.37 12.97
CA ASN A 233 2.02 3.66 12.82
C ASN A 233 1.65 4.75 13.83
N PHE A 234 1.83 6.02 13.43
CA PHE A 234 1.45 7.16 14.26
C PHE A 234 -0.07 7.16 14.49
N ASP A 235 -0.81 6.99 13.40
CA ASP A 235 -2.23 6.64 13.46
C ASP A 235 -2.37 5.15 13.21
N SER A 236 -3.11 4.44 14.07
CA SER A 236 -3.44 3.04 13.82
C SER A 236 -4.19 2.92 12.49
N PRO A 237 -3.88 1.91 11.66
CA PRO A 237 -4.65 1.64 10.45
C PRO A 237 -6.08 1.22 10.82
N ARG A 238 -7.01 1.49 9.90
CA ARG A 238 -8.42 1.07 9.99
C ARG A 238 -8.66 -0.37 9.52
N ASP A 239 -7.58 -0.94 8.98
CA ASP A 239 -7.33 -2.14 8.18
C ASP A 239 -6.28 -3.16 8.65
N VAL A 240 -6.53 -4.46 8.66
CA VAL A 240 -5.58 -5.50 9.08
C VAL A 240 -4.64 -5.72 7.93
N GLU A 241 -5.23 -5.80 6.75
CA GLU A 241 -4.55 -5.77 5.49
C GLU A 241 -3.63 -4.53 5.48
N THR A 242 -4.15 -3.33 5.79
CA THR A 242 -3.35 -2.10 5.79
C THR A 242 -2.24 -2.16 6.84
N TYR A 243 -2.53 -2.65 8.05
CA TYR A 243 -1.51 -2.86 9.08
C TYR A 243 -0.36 -3.75 8.58
N VAL A 244 -0.68 -4.93 8.05
CA VAL A 244 0.32 -5.87 7.53
C VAL A 244 1.12 -5.24 6.37
N HIS A 245 0.46 -4.47 5.50
CA HIS A 245 1.12 -3.77 4.40
C HIS A 245 2.06 -2.66 4.85
N ARG A 246 1.71 -1.96 5.94
CA ARG A 246 2.57 -0.93 6.55
C ARG A 246 3.80 -1.57 7.17
N ILE A 247 3.62 -2.55 8.06
CA ILE A 247 4.77 -3.18 8.74
C ILE A 247 5.65 -3.98 7.76
N GLY A 248 5.08 -4.50 6.67
CA GLY A 248 5.80 -5.14 5.56
C GLY A 248 6.66 -4.18 4.71
N ARG A 249 6.71 -2.89 5.05
CA ARG A 249 7.68 -1.94 4.47
C ARG A 249 9.08 -2.13 5.07
N THR A 250 9.19 -2.71 6.26
CA THR A 250 10.46 -3.14 6.86
C THR A 250 10.60 -4.68 6.83
N GLY A 251 11.75 -5.20 7.29
CA GLY A 251 11.98 -6.65 7.40
C GLY A 251 12.11 -7.39 6.06
N ARG A 252 12.48 -6.67 4.98
CA ARG A 252 12.61 -7.22 3.62
C ARG A 252 13.99 -7.85 3.40
N ALA A 253 14.06 -8.78 2.45
CA ALA A 253 15.30 -9.42 1.98
C ALA A 253 16.17 -10.04 3.09
N GLY A 254 15.53 -10.71 4.06
CA GLY A 254 16.21 -11.42 5.16
C GLY A 254 16.70 -10.53 6.31
N LYS A 255 16.48 -9.21 6.25
CA LYS A 255 16.75 -8.30 7.36
C LYS A 255 15.60 -8.34 8.38
N SER A 256 15.93 -8.10 9.65
CA SER A 256 14.92 -7.78 10.66
C SER A 256 14.46 -6.32 10.51
N GLY A 257 13.26 -6.04 11.00
CA GLY A 257 12.69 -4.71 11.05
C GLY A 257 11.98 -4.47 12.36
N LYS A 258 11.71 -3.21 12.71
CA LYS A 258 10.87 -2.87 13.86
C LYS A 258 9.65 -2.09 13.40
N SER A 259 8.53 -2.35 14.04
CA SER A 259 7.30 -1.60 13.87
C SER A 259 6.79 -1.12 15.23
N VAL A 260 6.51 0.18 15.33
CA VAL A 260 5.95 0.79 16.52
C VAL A 260 4.56 1.34 16.19
N THR A 261 3.56 0.92 16.95
CA THR A 261 2.17 1.33 16.73
C THR A 261 1.64 2.09 17.93
N PHE A 262 1.27 3.35 17.71
CA PHE A 262 0.57 4.14 18.71
C PHE A 262 -0.90 3.77 18.71
N TYR A 263 -1.34 3.20 19.82
CA TYR A 263 -2.68 2.70 20.03
C TYR A 263 -3.45 3.64 20.96
N ASN A 264 -4.58 4.16 20.50
CA ASN A 264 -5.49 4.95 21.32
C ASN A 264 -6.72 4.11 21.68
N HIS A 265 -6.92 3.82 22.96
CA HIS A 265 -8.03 2.97 23.42
C HIS A 265 -9.43 3.50 23.08
N VAL A 266 -9.60 4.78 22.78
CA VAL A 266 -10.88 5.37 22.41
C VAL A 266 -11.20 5.12 20.94
N TYR A 267 -10.21 5.34 20.06
CA TYR A 267 -10.40 5.31 18.61
C TYR A 267 -10.06 3.98 17.97
N ASP A 268 -9.11 3.25 18.54
CA ASP A 268 -8.51 2.05 17.94
C ASP A 268 -9.00 0.75 18.59
N ALA A 269 -9.94 0.83 19.55
CA ALA A 269 -10.51 -0.31 20.27
C ALA A 269 -10.93 -1.46 19.38
N ASP A 270 -11.57 -1.13 18.24
CA ASP A 270 -12.08 -2.12 17.32
C ASP A 270 -10.95 -2.95 16.67
N CYS A 271 -9.74 -2.37 16.54
CA CYS A 271 -8.58 -3.01 15.91
C CYS A 271 -7.88 -4.02 16.84
N ALA A 272 -8.09 -3.93 18.16
CA ALA A 272 -7.32 -4.68 19.16
C ALA A 272 -7.34 -6.21 18.95
N PRO A 273 -8.48 -6.88 18.71
CA PRO A 273 -8.50 -8.34 18.51
C PRO A 273 -7.63 -8.81 17.34
N ALA A 274 -7.59 -8.02 16.27
CA ALA A 274 -6.82 -8.37 15.09
C ALA A 274 -5.32 -8.11 15.27
N LEU A 275 -4.96 -6.99 15.91
CA LEU A 275 -3.57 -6.70 16.28
C LEU A 275 -2.99 -7.80 17.21
N ILE A 276 -3.79 -8.29 18.16
CA ILE A 276 -3.41 -9.41 19.04
C ILE A 276 -3.15 -10.66 18.22
N THR A 277 -4.05 -11.01 17.29
CA THR A 277 -3.91 -12.20 16.45
C THR A 277 -2.63 -12.13 15.61
N ILE A 278 -2.36 -10.99 14.99
CA ILE A 278 -1.17 -10.77 14.16
C ILE A 278 0.12 -10.85 14.98
N ALA A 279 0.17 -10.19 16.14
CA ALA A 279 1.32 -10.22 17.03
C ALA A 279 1.59 -11.65 17.54
N THR A 280 0.53 -12.37 17.93
CA THR A 280 0.61 -13.75 18.42
C THR A 280 1.10 -14.70 17.33
N GLN A 281 0.57 -14.60 16.11
CA GLN A 281 1.00 -15.40 14.96
C GLN A 281 2.47 -15.14 14.58
N ALA A 282 2.93 -13.91 14.77
CA ALA A 282 4.33 -13.54 14.56
C ALA A 282 5.25 -14.00 15.72
N GLY A 283 4.70 -14.45 16.85
CA GLY A 283 5.45 -14.87 18.04
C GLY A 283 5.93 -13.70 18.91
N HIS A 284 5.32 -12.52 18.78
CA HIS A 284 5.66 -11.34 19.57
C HIS A 284 4.76 -11.20 20.80
N PRO A 285 5.28 -10.63 21.90
CA PRO A 285 4.50 -10.42 23.11
C PRO A 285 3.36 -9.44 22.85
N VAL A 286 2.20 -9.76 23.40
CA VAL A 286 1.01 -8.90 23.36
C VAL A 286 0.95 -8.09 24.66
N PRO A 287 0.95 -6.75 24.62
CA PRO A 287 0.83 -5.95 25.83
C PRO A 287 -0.53 -6.11 26.52
N ALA A 288 -0.52 -6.15 27.86
CA ALA A 288 -1.73 -6.36 28.67
C ALA A 288 -2.85 -5.32 28.41
N PHE A 289 -2.50 -4.07 28.03
CA PHE A 289 -3.51 -3.07 27.69
C PHE A 289 -4.30 -3.44 26.43
N LEU A 290 -3.66 -4.11 25.47
CA LEU A 290 -4.30 -4.53 24.22
C LEU A 290 -5.26 -5.69 24.47
N GLU A 291 -4.87 -6.65 25.33
CA GLU A 291 -5.72 -7.75 25.78
C GLU A 291 -6.97 -7.25 26.53
N LYS A 292 -6.80 -6.25 27.40
CA LYS A 292 -7.91 -5.58 28.10
C LYS A 292 -8.86 -4.89 27.12
N ALA A 293 -8.33 -4.22 26.10
CA ALA A 293 -9.14 -3.57 25.10
C ALA A 293 -10.01 -4.56 24.33
N ALA A 294 -9.44 -5.71 23.94
CA ALA A 294 -10.17 -6.76 23.23
C ALA A 294 -11.28 -7.43 24.06
N THR A 295 -11.16 -7.45 25.39
CA THR A 295 -12.18 -8.02 26.30
C THR A 295 -13.30 -7.03 26.63
N SER A 296 -13.06 -5.72 26.49
CA SER A 296 -13.99 -4.66 26.93
C SER A 296 -15.23 -4.40 26.04
N LYS A 297 -15.30 -4.98 24.82
CA LYS A 297 -16.50 -4.90 23.96
C LYS A 297 -16.84 -6.23 23.30
N GLY A 298 -18.11 -6.62 23.41
CA GLY A 298 -18.65 -7.82 22.78
C GLY A 298 -18.55 -7.77 21.25
N LYS A 299 -17.99 -8.84 20.67
CA LYS A 299 -18.06 -9.32 19.27
C LYS A 299 -18.73 -8.35 18.27
N LYS A 300 -18.16 -7.17 18.03
CA LYS A 300 -18.28 -6.53 16.72
C LYS A 300 -17.03 -6.90 15.97
N SER A 301 -17.15 -8.00 15.23
CA SER A 301 -16.14 -8.45 14.28
C SER A 301 -15.73 -7.24 13.44
N TRP A 302 -14.46 -6.90 13.57
CA TRP A 302 -13.80 -6.05 12.61
C TRP A 302 -14.05 -6.64 11.23
N LYS A 303 -14.72 -5.90 10.35
CA LYS A 303 -15.17 -6.46 9.07
C LYS A 303 -13.94 -6.81 8.24
N GLN A 304 -13.59 -8.09 8.17
CA GLN A 304 -13.02 -8.67 6.95
C GLN A 304 -14.05 -8.40 5.85
N ARG A 305 -13.79 -7.42 4.98
CA ARG A 305 -14.63 -7.15 3.80
C ARG A 305 -14.13 -7.96 2.61
#